data_AF-A0A8J6J4X5-F1
#
_entry.id   AF-A0A8J6J4X5-F1
#
_cell.length_a   1.000
_cell.length_b   1.000
_cell.length_c   1.000
_cell.angle_alpha   90.00
_cell.angle_beta   90.00
_cell.angle_gamma   90.00
#
_symmetry.space_group_name_H-M   'P 1'
#
loop_
_entity.id
_entity.type
_entity.pdbx_description
1 polymer ?
#
loop_
_entity_poly.entity_id
_entity_poly.type
_entity_poly.pdbx_seq_one_letter_code
_entity_poly.pdbx_strand_id
1 'polypeptide(L)'
;MLPPDLQRIKHIRDYCTEIEKTVMRYGRAFTIFDSDPDYQRSVSFSILQIGELSGGLTQEYRQATADRVQWGPIKGMRNLVAHNYGSMSREIIWETATTDIPALKRFCEEQLASADF
;
A
#
# COMPACT_ATOMS: atom_id res chain seq x y z
N MET A 1 -13.30 -19.76 5.94
CA MET A 1 -13.36 -18.32 5.64
C MET A 1 -12.22 -17.66 6.40
N LEU A 2 -11.42 -16.79 5.76
CA LEU A 2 -10.28 -16.16 6.44
C LEU A 2 -10.75 -15.31 7.64
N PRO A 3 -9.97 -15.23 8.73
CA PRO A 3 -10.18 -14.27 9.80
C PRO A 3 -10.28 -12.82 9.28
N PRO A 4 -11.00 -11.91 9.97
CA PRO A 4 -11.22 -10.54 9.49
C PRO A 4 -9.94 -9.74 9.16
N ASP A 5 -8.87 -9.92 9.92
CA ASP A 5 -7.58 -9.26 9.63
C ASP A 5 -6.93 -9.86 8.37
N LEU A 6 -6.97 -11.19 8.21
CA LEU A 6 -6.43 -11.83 7.00
C LEU A 6 -7.23 -11.49 5.74
N GLN A 7 -8.54 -11.22 5.85
CA GLN A 7 -9.32 -10.65 4.74
C GLN A 7 -8.81 -9.25 4.35
N ARG A 8 -8.50 -8.39 5.33
CA ARG A 8 -7.90 -7.07 5.07
C ARG A 8 -6.52 -7.18 4.46
N ILE A 9 -5.68 -8.08 4.95
CA ILE A 9 -4.34 -8.36 4.41
C ILE A 9 -4.43 -8.84 2.96
N LYS A 10 -5.39 -9.69 2.63
CA LYS A 10 -5.67 -10.08 1.24
C LYS A 10 -5.97 -8.87 0.36
N HIS A 11 -6.86 -7.98 0.80
CA HIS A 11 -7.18 -6.78 0.03
C HIS A 11 -5.99 -5.80 -0.07
N ILE A 12 -5.19 -5.65 0.99
CA ILE A 12 -3.94 -4.86 0.94
C ILE A 12 -3.00 -5.43 -0.11
N ARG A 13 -2.80 -6.75 -0.15
CA ARG A 13 -2.00 -7.44 -1.18
C ARG A 13 -2.52 -7.15 -2.58
N ASP A 14 -3.83 -7.22 -2.76
CA ASP A 14 -4.47 -6.96 -4.06
C ASP A 14 -4.17 -5.52 -4.52
N TYR A 15 -4.31 -4.51 -3.66
CA TYR A 15 -3.92 -3.13 -4.00
C TYR A 15 -2.42 -2.96 -4.26
N CYS A 16 -1.55 -3.65 -3.52
CA CYS A 16 -0.12 -3.64 -3.82
C CYS A 16 0.16 -4.21 -5.23
N THR A 17 -0.57 -5.25 -5.62
CA THR A 17 -0.48 -5.86 -6.95
C THR A 17 -0.99 -4.92 -8.03
N GLU A 18 -2.05 -4.17 -7.78
CA GLU A 18 -2.54 -3.17 -8.73
C GLU A 18 -1.54 -2.03 -8.91
N ILE A 19 -0.88 -1.53 -7.86
CA ILE A 19 0.21 -0.55 -7.98
C ILE A 19 1.33 -1.10 -8.87
N GLU A 20 1.78 -2.33 -8.63
CA GLU A 20 2.83 -2.98 -9.43
C GLU A 20 2.43 -3.10 -10.91
N LYS A 21 1.19 -3.52 -11.19
CA LYS A 21 0.65 -3.59 -12.56
C LYS A 21 0.59 -2.22 -13.23
N THR A 22 0.13 -1.19 -12.52
CA THR A 22 0.12 0.19 -13.03
C THR A 22 1.53 0.65 -13.35
N VAL A 23 2.51 0.35 -12.49
CA VAL A 23 3.92 0.67 -12.74
C VAL A 23 4.48 -0.04 -13.96
N MET A 24 4.15 -1.32 -14.17
CA MET A 24 4.54 -2.04 -15.37
C MET A 24 3.85 -1.51 -16.63
N ARG A 25 2.58 -1.08 -16.52
CA ARG A 25 1.78 -0.59 -17.65
C ARG A 25 2.28 0.75 -18.18
N TYR A 26 2.54 1.72 -17.30
CA TYR A 26 2.92 3.07 -17.70
C TYR A 26 4.44 3.23 -17.88
N GLY A 27 5.24 2.57 -17.05
CA GLY A 27 6.70 2.63 -17.09
C GLY A 27 7.32 2.92 -15.73
N ARG A 28 8.58 2.51 -15.55
CA ARG A 28 9.28 2.51 -14.25
C ARG A 28 10.15 3.74 -13.99
N ALA A 29 9.98 4.82 -14.75
CA ALA A 29 10.74 6.05 -14.57
C ALA A 29 9.90 7.09 -13.85
N PHE A 30 10.50 7.76 -12.85
CA PHE A 30 9.83 8.84 -12.11
C PHE A 30 9.28 9.92 -13.04
N THR A 31 10.02 10.30 -14.09
CA THR A 31 9.59 11.33 -15.05
C THR A 31 8.31 10.96 -15.79
N ILE A 32 8.09 9.67 -16.08
CA ILE A 32 6.83 9.20 -16.69
C ILE A 32 5.68 9.39 -15.70
N PHE A 33 5.88 8.95 -14.46
CA PHE A 33 4.91 9.14 -13.38
C PHE A 33 4.60 10.63 -13.13
N ASP A 34 5.61 11.48 -13.05
CA ASP A 34 5.49 12.91 -12.78
C ASP A 34 4.73 13.66 -13.90
N SER A 35 4.82 13.17 -15.13
CA SER A 35 4.16 13.77 -16.30
C SER A 35 2.71 13.34 -16.52
N ASP A 36 2.23 12.28 -15.86
CA ASP A 36 0.91 11.68 -16.11
C ASP A 36 0.01 11.75 -14.86
N PRO A 37 -0.99 12.66 -14.84
CA PRO A 37 -1.91 12.80 -13.71
C PRO A 37 -2.77 11.55 -13.44
N ASP A 38 -3.09 10.75 -14.45
CA ASP A 38 -3.91 9.55 -14.27
C ASP A 38 -3.09 8.42 -13.64
N TYR A 39 -1.81 8.32 -14.01
CA TYR A 39 -0.86 7.43 -13.33
C TYR A 39 -0.73 7.82 -11.85
N GLN A 40 -0.54 9.11 -11.56
CA GLN A 40 -0.47 9.62 -10.19
C GLN A 40 -1.72 9.27 -9.39
N ARG A 41 -2.91 9.54 -9.95
CA ARG A 41 -4.20 9.25 -9.29
C ARG A 41 -4.39 7.77 -9.03
N SER A 42 -4.05 6.91 -9.99
CA SER A 42 -4.19 5.45 -9.87
C SER A 42 -3.35 4.89 -8.71
N VAL A 43 -2.07 5.27 -8.65
CA VAL A 43 -1.16 4.85 -7.56
C VAL A 43 -1.65 5.39 -6.22
N SER A 44 -2.01 6.67 -6.17
CA SER A 44 -2.39 7.35 -4.94
C SER A 44 -3.71 6.84 -4.36
N PHE A 45 -4.68 6.52 -5.22
CA PHE A 45 -5.90 5.85 -4.80
C PHE A 45 -5.60 4.50 -4.14
N SER A 46 -4.72 3.71 -4.74
CA SER A 46 -4.35 2.40 -4.19
C SER A 46 -3.64 2.54 -2.83
N ILE A 47 -2.73 3.51 -2.67
CA ILE A 47 -2.07 3.81 -1.38
C ILE A 47 -3.10 4.25 -0.33
N LEU A 48 -4.08 5.07 -0.71
CA LEU A 48 -5.18 5.50 0.18
C LEU A 48 -5.96 4.28 0.71
N GLN A 49 -6.33 3.35 -0.19
CA GLN A 49 -7.06 2.14 0.19
C GLN A 49 -6.24 1.22 1.11
N ILE A 50 -4.94 1.08 0.85
CA ILE A 50 -4.02 0.31 1.70
C ILE A 50 -4.02 0.87 3.12
N GLY A 51 -3.89 2.19 3.29
CA GLY A 51 -3.88 2.78 4.62
C GLY A 51 -5.24 2.75 5.33
N GLU A 52 -6.35 2.79 4.59
CA GLU A 52 -7.69 2.59 5.17
C GLU A 52 -7.84 1.17 5.73
N LEU A 53 -7.48 0.16 4.93
CA LEU A 53 -7.51 -1.24 5.36
C LEU A 53 -6.57 -1.50 6.54
N SER A 54 -5.38 -0.88 6.52
CA SER A 54 -4.41 -0.96 7.62
C SER A 54 -4.94 -0.36 8.92
N GLY A 55 -5.73 0.72 8.83
CA GLY A 55 -6.40 1.33 9.97
C GLY A 55 -7.49 0.45 10.60
N GLY A 56 -8.06 -0.47 9.81
CA GLY A 56 -9.04 -1.44 10.26
C GLY A 56 -8.47 -2.73 10.85
N LEU A 57 -7.14 -2.91 10.85
CA LEU A 57 -6.50 -4.06 11.50
C LEU A 57 -6.62 -3.95 13.02
N THR A 58 -6.90 -5.08 13.68
CA THR A 58 -6.96 -5.15 15.14
C THR A 58 -5.66 -4.69 15.81
N GLN A 59 -5.74 -4.26 17.06
CA GLN A 59 -4.56 -3.84 17.81
C GLN A 59 -3.62 -5.03 18.01
N GLU A 60 -4.19 -6.20 18.29
CA GLU A 60 -3.49 -7.47 18.49
C GLU A 60 -2.68 -7.85 17.25
N TYR A 61 -3.31 -7.81 16.06
CA TYR A 61 -2.61 -8.11 14.80
C TYR A 61 -1.48 -7.11 14.53
N ARG A 62 -1.73 -5.81 14.72
CA ARG A 62 -0.71 -4.77 14.51
C ARG A 62 0.46 -4.91 15.47
N GLN A 63 0.22 -5.29 16.73
CA GLN A 63 1.26 -5.54 17.71
C GLN A 63 2.06 -6.80 17.37
N ALA A 64 1.39 -7.88 17.00
CA ALA A 64 2.02 -9.15 16.65
C ALA A 64 2.90 -9.09 15.39
N THR A 65 2.73 -8.06 14.55
CA THR A 65 3.44 -7.89 13.28
C THR A 65 4.27 -6.61 13.22
N ALA A 66 4.41 -5.90 14.35
CA ALA A 66 5.04 -4.58 14.42
C ALA A 66 6.56 -4.60 14.16
N ASP A 67 7.21 -5.74 14.36
CA ASP A 67 8.62 -5.98 14.04
C ASP A 67 8.87 -6.04 12.53
N ARG A 68 7.82 -6.33 11.75
CA ARG A 68 7.89 -6.50 10.29
C ARG A 68 7.31 -5.32 9.53
N VAL A 69 6.21 -4.74 10.01
CA VAL A 69 5.49 -3.66 9.34
C VAL A 69 5.18 -2.53 10.30
N GLN A 70 5.61 -1.32 9.92
CA GLN A 70 5.27 -0.11 10.65
C GLN A 70 3.90 0.41 10.21
N TRP A 71 2.83 -0.08 10.85
CA TRP A 71 1.45 0.28 10.51
C TRP A 71 1.09 1.76 10.74
N GLY A 72 1.76 2.41 11.70
CA GLY A 72 1.57 3.84 12.00
C GLY A 72 1.89 4.75 10.81
N PRO A 73 3.11 4.67 10.24
CA PRO A 73 3.47 5.35 9.00
C PRO A 73 2.51 5.10 7.83
N ILE A 74 2.06 3.85 7.62
CA ILE A 74 1.10 3.53 6.54
C ILE A 74 -0.21 4.30 6.72
N LYS A 75 -0.71 4.38 7.95
CA LYS A 75 -1.89 5.21 8.27
C LYS A 75 -1.62 6.71 8.07
N GLY A 76 -0.43 7.17 8.45
CA GLY A 76 0.01 8.56 8.23
C GLY A 76 0.04 8.92 6.74
N MET A 77 0.54 8.01 5.90
CA MET A 77 0.59 8.15 4.45
C MET A 77 -0.83 8.31 3.88
N ARG A 78 -1.79 7.48 4.27
CA ARG A 78 -3.20 7.66 3.88
C ARG A 78 -3.75 9.04 4.23
N ASN A 79 -3.43 9.58 5.40
CA ASN A 79 -3.87 10.93 5.78
C ASN A 79 -3.22 12.01 4.90
N LEU A 80 -1.94 11.86 4.58
CA LEU A 80 -1.23 12.79 3.72
C LEU A 80 -1.80 12.78 2.29
N VAL A 81 -2.04 11.60 1.72
CA VAL A 81 -2.70 11.49 0.41
C VAL A 81 -4.12 12.05 0.45
N ALA A 82 -4.91 11.76 1.48
CA ALA A 82 -6.31 12.20 1.55
C ALA A 82 -6.47 13.72 1.67
N HIS A 83 -5.63 14.38 2.46
CA HIS A 83 -5.81 15.79 2.82
C HIS A 83 -4.88 16.73 2.06
N ASN A 84 -3.71 16.26 1.63
CA ASN A 84 -2.67 17.10 1.05
C ASN A 84 -2.28 16.68 -0.36
N TYR A 85 -3.13 15.91 -1.07
CA TYR A 85 -2.80 15.37 -2.39
C TYR A 85 -2.22 16.41 -3.36
N GLY A 86 -2.82 17.60 -3.43
CA GLY A 86 -2.40 18.67 -4.34
C GLY A 86 -1.08 19.35 -3.98
N SER A 87 -0.58 19.18 -2.75
CA SER A 87 0.68 19.74 -2.26
C SER A 87 1.71 18.68 -1.89
N MET A 88 1.37 17.40 -2.04
CA MET A 88 2.24 16.29 -1.66
C MET A 88 3.38 16.14 -2.67
N SER A 89 4.59 15.89 -2.17
CA SER A 89 5.73 15.54 -3.03
C SER A 89 5.41 14.27 -3.80
N ARG A 90 5.43 14.39 -5.12
CA ARG A 90 5.24 13.28 -6.04
C ARG A 90 6.40 12.28 -5.95
N GLU A 91 7.59 12.73 -5.51
CA GLU A 91 8.71 11.83 -5.20
C GLU A 91 8.36 10.88 -4.06
N ILE A 92 7.70 11.36 -2.98
CA ILE A 92 7.30 10.50 -1.86
C ILE A 92 6.28 9.45 -2.31
N ILE A 93 5.28 9.84 -3.12
CA ILE A 93 4.30 8.88 -3.67
C ILE A 93 5.01 7.82 -4.51
N TRP A 94 5.94 8.26 -5.35
CA TRP A 94 6.72 7.38 -6.21
C TRP A 94 7.60 6.42 -5.42
N GLU A 95 8.33 6.93 -4.42
CA GLU A 95 9.19 6.13 -3.53
C GLU A 95 8.36 5.10 -2.77
N THR A 96 7.22 5.49 -2.22
CA THR A 96 6.27 4.58 -1.57
C THR A 96 5.87 3.46 -2.52
N ALA A 97 5.44 3.82 -3.73
CA ALA A 97 4.95 2.86 -4.73
C ALA A 97 6.03 1.88 -5.22
N THR A 98 7.28 2.31 -5.28
CA THR A 98 8.38 1.53 -5.87
C THR A 98 9.29 0.84 -4.87
N THR A 99 9.26 1.24 -3.60
CA THR A 99 10.12 0.71 -2.53
C THR A 99 9.32 0.04 -1.44
N ASP A 100 8.39 0.76 -0.80
CA ASP A 100 7.66 0.27 0.37
C ASP A 100 6.56 -0.73 -0.01
N ILE A 101 5.81 -0.43 -1.07
CA ILE A 101 4.69 -1.28 -1.52
C ILE A 101 5.15 -2.70 -1.90
N PRO A 102 6.27 -2.92 -2.63
CA PRO A 102 6.80 -4.25 -2.85
C PRO A 102 7.14 -5.02 -1.56
N ALA A 103 7.65 -4.33 -0.53
CA ALA A 103 7.94 -4.96 0.75
C ALA A 103 6.66 -5.36 1.49
N LEU A 104 5.66 -4.48 1.51
CA LEU A 104 4.34 -4.77 2.09
C LEU A 104 3.65 -5.94 1.36
N LYS A 105 3.73 -5.97 0.03
CA LYS A 105 3.18 -7.08 -0.77
C LYS A 105 3.74 -8.43 -0.34
N ARG A 106 5.07 -8.54 -0.23
CA ARG A 106 5.74 -9.78 0.21
C ARG A 106 5.28 -10.21 1.60
N PHE A 107 5.22 -9.26 2.54
CA PHE A 107 4.68 -9.53 3.87
C PHE A 107 3.26 -10.11 3.78
N CYS A 108 2.35 -9.47 3.04
CA CYS A 108 0.98 -9.96 2.92
C CYS A 108 0.91 -11.37 2.30
N GLU A 109 1.72 -11.66 1.28
CA GLU A 109 1.77 -12.99 0.66
C GLU A 109 2.22 -14.06 1.64
N GLU A 110 3.22 -13.80 2.48
CA GLU A 110 3.67 -14.73 3.52
C GLU A 110 2.60 -14.98 4.59
N GLN A 111 1.90 -13.92 5.02
CA GLN A 111 0.82 -14.04 6.01
C GLN A 111 -0.35 -14.88 5.49
N LEU A 112 -0.67 -14.75 4.19
CA LEU A 112 -1.74 -15.51 3.56
C LEU A 112 -1.34 -16.97 3.33
N ALA A 113 -0.10 -17.23 2.89
CA ALA A 113 0.40 -18.59 2.70
C ALA A 113 0.46 -19.38 4.01
N SER A 114 0.77 -18.71 5.13
CA SER A 114 0.79 -19.33 6.46
C SER A 114 -0.60 -19.68 7.00
N ALA A 115 -1.67 -19.14 6.40
CA ALA A 115 -3.06 -19.38 6.81
C ALA A 115 -3.78 -20.45 6.00
N ASP A 116 -3.14 -20.96 4.94
CA ASP A 116 -3.63 -22.08 4.12
C ASP A 116 -3.24 -23.45 4.70
N PHE A 117 -2.62 -23.47 5.89
CA PHE A 117 -2.25 -24.65 6.69
C PHE A 117 -2.96 -24.64 8.04
#